data_AF-A0A8X6KFV9-F1
#
_entry.id   AF-A0A8X6KFV9-F1
#
_cell.length_a   1.000
_cell.length_b   1.000
_cell.length_c   1.000
_cell.angle_alpha   90.00
_cell.angle_beta   90.00
_cell.angle_gamma   90.00
#
_symmetry.space_group_name_H-M   'P 1'
#
loop_
_entity.id
_entity.type
_entity.pdbx_description
1 polymer ?
#
loop_
_entity_poly.entity_id
_entity_poly.type
_entity_poly.pdbx_seq_one_letter_code
_entity_poly.pdbx_strand_id
1 'polypeptide(L)'
;MNPLQRFNLIKKHGLCINCLNNNHKVALCKSKYTCRLCRGKYNYLLCRSENGQSDTEGSSSNTLFTQPAPSVAPTSPNDGGVINNPTEPQTVQTFSSLNQSGNKFVFLSTAIVGVWSPVLKSYVRGRVILDRASQSHFMTLQFASKLGLEKKKINLAVSGLSENSTNIKWKINDSFISNNDSSYTSPLDFLIVPRITDFVPSIQPNLKIKRFNDINRSILADPSFDKPGKIDMIIGAELFYQILKDGRKVISDNVTLINSVFGFIVCGSINAINHKSNCFLISESENIDNCIKKFWEVEEIILDRPLSKEEEFCEIHFKNTHRRDCKHQLKTFVANRVSKIQALTSNYQWKHISSCDNPADLISRGVNPSDLKRLEL
;
A
#
# COMPACT_ATOMS: atom_id res chain seq x y z
N MET A 1 9.03 19.56 -14.18
CA MET A 1 9.23 21.00 -13.90
C MET A 1 9.01 21.25 -12.42
N ASN A 2 10.02 21.77 -11.70
CA ASN A 2 9.98 21.98 -10.25
C ASN A 2 9.22 23.29 -9.86
N PRO A 3 8.86 23.51 -8.58
CA PRO A 3 8.08 24.69 -8.17
C PRO A 3 8.75 26.04 -8.49
N LEU A 4 10.08 26.14 -8.44
CA LEU A 4 10.83 27.34 -8.82
C LEU A 4 10.72 27.61 -10.33
N GLN A 5 10.86 26.60 -11.18
CA GLN A 5 10.68 26.70 -12.62
C GLN A 5 9.24 27.12 -12.98
N ARG A 6 8.22 26.55 -12.32
CA ARG A 6 6.81 26.96 -12.50
C ARG A 6 6.58 28.42 -12.11
N PHE A 7 7.14 28.85 -10.98
CA PHE A 7 7.05 30.25 -10.52
C PHE A 7 7.69 31.21 -11.53
N ASN A 8 8.87 30.86 -12.05
CA ASN A 8 9.57 31.66 -13.06
C ASN A 8 8.81 31.72 -14.38
N LEU A 9 8.18 30.62 -14.81
CA LEU A 9 7.31 30.58 -15.99
C LEU A 9 6.10 31.52 -15.83
N ILE A 10 5.42 31.45 -14.69
CA ILE A 10 4.28 32.32 -14.35
C ILE A 10 4.68 33.79 -14.36
N LYS A 11 5.84 34.13 -13.80
CA LYS A 11 6.40 35.49 -13.85
C LYS A 11 6.74 35.92 -15.28
N LYS A 12 7.35 35.05 -16.09
CA LYS A 12 7.68 35.31 -17.50
C LYS A 12 6.43 35.59 -18.34
N HIS A 13 5.32 34.90 -18.08
CA HIS A 13 4.05 35.07 -18.79
C HIS A 13 3.08 36.06 -18.11
N GLY A 14 3.52 36.81 -17.09
CA GLY A 14 2.72 37.86 -16.44
C GLY A 14 1.50 37.35 -15.63
N LEU A 15 1.42 36.05 -15.35
CA LEU A 15 0.25 35.43 -14.73
C LEU A 15 0.20 35.66 -13.22
N CYS A 16 -1.02 35.70 -12.66
CA CYS A 16 -1.25 35.77 -11.22
C CYS A 16 -0.77 34.48 -10.52
N ILE A 17 0.19 34.58 -9.61
CA ILE A 17 0.72 33.40 -8.89
C ILE A 17 -0.32 32.64 -8.05
N ASN A 18 -1.52 33.19 -7.81
CA ASN A 18 -2.59 32.50 -7.07
C ASN A 18 -3.60 31.77 -7.97
N CYS A 19 -4.22 32.47 -8.93
CA CYS A 19 -5.26 31.90 -9.79
C CYS A 19 -4.79 31.59 -11.23
N LEU A 20 -3.53 31.82 -11.56
CA LEU A 20 -2.90 31.60 -12.87
C LEU A 20 -3.48 32.40 -14.05
N ASN A 21 -4.41 33.32 -13.78
CA ASN A 21 -5.01 34.20 -14.79
C ASN A 21 -4.10 35.42 -15.10
N ASN A 22 -4.10 35.90 -16.34
CA ASN A 22 -3.26 37.01 -16.82
C ASN A 22 -3.80 38.42 -16.46
N ASN A 23 -5.07 38.52 -16.07
CA ASN A 23 -5.75 39.82 -15.94
C ASN A 23 -5.43 40.65 -14.66
N HIS A 24 -4.60 40.16 -13.73
CA HIS A 24 -4.26 40.92 -12.51
C HIS A 24 -3.01 40.39 -11.78
N LYS A 25 -2.42 41.23 -10.92
CA LYS A 25 -1.35 40.85 -9.98
C LYS A 25 -1.94 40.25 -8.70
N VAL A 26 -1.17 39.40 -7.99
CA VAL A 26 -1.63 38.67 -6.78
C VAL A 26 -2.19 39.55 -5.65
N ALA A 27 -1.67 40.78 -5.49
CA ALA A 27 -2.19 41.75 -4.54
C ALA A 27 -3.68 42.08 -4.78
N LEU A 28 -4.07 42.21 -6.05
CA LEU A 28 -5.44 42.49 -6.51
C LEU A 28 -6.26 41.21 -6.78
N CYS A 29 -5.73 40.03 -6.44
CA CYS A 29 -6.41 38.77 -6.68
C CYS A 29 -7.59 38.59 -5.71
N LYS A 30 -8.81 38.55 -6.29
CA LYS A 30 -10.09 38.28 -5.59
C LYS A 30 -10.29 36.80 -5.25
N SER A 31 -9.42 35.89 -5.70
CA SER A 31 -9.51 34.48 -5.32
C SER A 31 -9.24 34.31 -3.83
N LYS A 32 -10.19 33.69 -3.12
CA LYS A 32 -10.07 33.28 -1.72
C LYS A 32 -9.21 32.02 -1.53
N TYR A 33 -8.74 31.41 -2.62
CA TYR A 33 -7.86 30.23 -2.55
C TYR A 33 -6.49 30.61 -1.99
N THR A 34 -5.95 29.72 -1.15
CA THR A 34 -4.60 29.76 -0.59
C THR A 34 -3.97 28.37 -0.71
N CYS A 35 -2.64 28.30 -0.71
CA CYS A 35 -1.93 27.04 -0.74
C CYS A 35 -2.35 26.15 0.44
N ARG A 36 -2.78 24.91 0.16
CA ARG A 36 -3.30 23.99 1.18
C ARG A 36 -2.23 23.48 2.16
N LEU A 37 -0.95 23.65 1.85
CA LEU A 37 0.19 23.18 2.65
C LEU A 37 0.69 24.24 3.65
N CYS A 38 0.90 25.47 3.20
CA CYS A 38 1.48 26.56 4.00
C CYS A 38 0.55 27.77 4.21
N ARG A 39 -0.69 27.72 3.69
CA ARG A 39 -1.69 28.81 3.69
C ARG A 39 -1.27 30.11 2.97
N GLY A 40 -0.14 30.12 2.27
CA GLY A 40 0.31 31.26 1.46
C GLY A 40 -0.63 31.61 0.29
N LYS A 41 -0.67 32.90 -0.10
CA LYS A 41 -1.55 33.42 -1.18
C LYS A 41 -1.01 33.12 -2.59
N TYR A 42 -0.83 31.85 -2.90
CA TYR A 42 -0.38 31.36 -4.21
C TYR A 42 -0.93 29.95 -4.52
N ASN A 43 -0.88 29.55 -5.79
CA ASN A 43 -1.32 28.24 -6.25
C ASN A 43 -0.44 27.12 -5.64
N TYR A 44 -1.05 26.04 -5.14
CA TYR A 44 -0.33 25.00 -4.41
C TYR A 44 0.81 24.34 -5.22
N LEU A 45 0.73 24.33 -6.56
CA LEU A 45 1.79 23.83 -7.45
C LEU A 45 3.09 24.64 -7.41
N LEU A 46 3.08 25.82 -6.77
CA LEU A 46 4.21 26.72 -6.56
C LEU A 46 4.78 26.65 -5.15
N CYS A 47 4.18 25.85 -4.26
CA CYS A 47 4.67 25.67 -2.90
C CYS A 47 6.09 25.10 -2.90
N ARG A 48 6.92 25.63 -2.00
CA ARG A 48 8.29 25.17 -1.73
C ARG A 48 8.46 24.67 -0.29
N SER A 49 7.38 24.66 0.49
CA SER A 49 7.37 24.10 1.83
C SER A 49 7.35 22.58 1.70
N GLU A 50 8.51 21.96 1.81
CA GLU A 50 8.61 20.57 2.25
C GLU A 50 8.43 20.61 3.77
N ASN A 51 7.31 20.04 4.22
CA ASN A 51 6.75 20.16 5.57
C ASN A 51 6.27 21.57 5.97
N GLY A 52 5.26 21.61 6.83
CA GLY A 52 4.64 22.84 7.30
C GLY A 52 5.33 23.38 8.55
N GLN A 53 6.20 24.37 8.39
CA GLN A 53 6.52 25.33 9.44
C GLN A 53 6.17 26.74 8.95
N SER A 54 5.45 27.45 9.80
CA SER A 54 4.95 28.80 9.52
C SER A 54 5.86 29.84 10.15
N ASP A 55 6.90 30.26 9.42
CA ASP A 55 7.73 31.38 9.83
C ASP A 55 7.40 32.62 9.00
N THR A 56 6.84 33.62 9.68
CA THR A 56 6.85 35.00 9.21
C THR A 56 8.25 35.58 9.40
N GLU A 57 8.94 35.92 8.31
CA GLU A 57 9.65 37.20 8.14
C GLU A 57 10.19 37.34 6.72
N GLY A 58 10.67 38.54 6.36
CA GLY A 58 10.85 38.97 4.98
C GLY A 58 12.29 39.13 4.48
N SER A 59 12.37 39.67 3.25
CA SER A 59 13.54 40.31 2.64
C SER A 59 14.72 39.45 2.11
N SER A 60 14.76 39.40 0.77
CA SER A 60 15.91 39.85 -0.05
C SER A 60 17.15 38.97 -0.30
N SER A 61 17.35 38.72 -1.60
CA SER A 61 18.64 38.79 -2.34
C SER A 61 19.60 37.60 -2.47
N ASN A 62 19.49 36.95 -3.64
CA ASN A 62 20.55 36.68 -4.64
C ASN A 62 21.78 35.76 -4.38
N THR A 63 22.24 35.19 -5.51
CA THR A 63 23.50 34.47 -5.80
C THR A 63 23.60 32.99 -5.39
N LEU A 64 24.35 32.11 -6.09
CA LEU A 64 24.49 31.83 -7.54
C LEU A 64 25.31 30.52 -7.71
N PHE A 65 24.98 29.69 -8.71
CA PHE A 65 25.71 28.44 -9.10
C PHE A 65 25.75 27.30 -8.05
N THR A 66 25.90 26.01 -8.39
CA THR A 66 26.30 25.35 -9.65
C THR A 66 25.54 24.01 -9.85
N GLN A 67 25.38 23.53 -11.09
CA GLN A 67 24.99 22.14 -11.40
C GLN A 67 26.22 21.20 -11.38
N PRO A 68 26.05 19.85 -11.41
CA PRO A 68 25.97 19.16 -12.71
C PRO A 68 24.75 18.25 -12.92
N ALA A 69 24.67 17.67 -14.12
CA ALA A 69 23.53 16.98 -14.73
C ALA A 69 23.63 15.42 -14.61
N PRO A 70 22.66 14.62 -15.13
CA PRO A 70 22.36 13.27 -14.64
C PRO A 70 22.96 12.11 -15.46
N SER A 71 22.79 10.87 -14.96
CA SER A 71 22.70 9.67 -15.81
C SER A 71 21.75 8.63 -15.20
N VAL A 72 20.66 8.31 -15.92
CA VAL A 72 20.45 7.06 -16.70
C VAL A 72 20.02 5.87 -15.83
N ALA A 73 18.74 5.50 -15.94
CA ALA A 73 18.24 4.16 -15.64
C ALA A 73 18.13 3.36 -16.94
N PRO A 74 18.11 2.01 -16.86
CA PRO A 74 17.25 1.28 -17.79
C PRO A 74 16.49 0.07 -17.19
N THR A 75 15.27 -0.10 -17.69
CA THR A 75 14.58 -1.37 -18.05
C THR A 75 14.21 -2.44 -17.00
N SER A 76 12.90 -2.60 -16.84
CA SER A 76 12.11 -3.83 -16.59
C SER A 76 12.26 -4.86 -17.75
N PRO A 77 11.47 -5.97 -17.86
CA PRO A 77 10.49 -6.59 -16.95
C PRO A 77 10.65 -8.14 -16.80
N ASN A 78 9.75 -8.79 -16.05
CA ASN A 78 9.07 -9.99 -16.58
C ASN A 78 7.75 -10.30 -15.86
N ASP A 79 6.83 -10.92 -16.58
CA ASP A 79 5.40 -11.08 -16.27
C ASP A 79 5.01 -12.58 -16.24
N GLY A 80 3.89 -12.92 -15.60
CA GLY A 80 3.43 -14.31 -15.41
C GLY A 80 2.22 -14.46 -14.47
N GLY A 81 1.05 -13.99 -14.91
CA GLY A 81 -0.18 -13.93 -14.09
C GLY A 81 -1.03 -15.22 -14.00
N VAL A 82 -2.01 -15.21 -13.08
CA VAL A 82 -3.11 -16.21 -12.92
C VAL A 82 -4.41 -15.49 -12.48
N ILE A 83 -5.56 -16.13 -12.74
CA ILE A 83 -6.96 -15.64 -12.81
C ILE A 83 -7.86 -16.51 -11.87
N ASN A 84 -8.90 -16.06 -11.12
CA ASN A 84 -9.58 -14.77 -10.91
C ASN A 84 -10.33 -14.71 -9.54
N ASN A 85 -10.79 -13.51 -9.13
CA ASN A 85 -11.87 -13.22 -8.14
C ASN A 85 -11.69 -13.68 -6.65
N PRO A 86 -12.43 -13.09 -5.68
CA PRO A 86 -13.13 -11.80 -5.64
C PRO A 86 -12.36 -10.76 -4.78
N THR A 87 -12.91 -9.55 -4.61
CA THR A 87 -12.27 -8.38 -3.95
C THR A 87 -11.61 -8.70 -2.60
N GLU A 88 -10.28 -8.77 -2.56
CA GLU A 88 -9.53 -8.97 -1.31
C GLU A 88 -9.64 -7.75 -0.37
N PRO A 89 -9.68 -7.95 0.95
CA PRO A 89 -9.52 -6.87 1.91
C PRO A 89 -8.09 -6.31 1.83
N GLN A 90 -7.98 -4.98 1.82
CA GLN A 90 -6.73 -4.21 1.74
C GLN A 90 -5.60 -4.87 2.54
N THR A 91 -4.55 -5.29 1.85
CA THR A 91 -3.47 -6.09 2.40
C THR A 91 -2.51 -5.19 3.18
N VAL A 92 -2.62 -5.22 4.51
CA VAL A 92 -1.59 -4.66 5.40
C VAL A 92 -0.31 -5.46 5.18
N GLN A 93 0.66 -4.85 4.49
CA GLN A 93 1.96 -5.45 4.23
C GLN A 93 2.97 -4.99 5.28
N THR A 94 3.66 -5.97 5.87
CA THR A 94 4.80 -5.76 6.76
C THR A 94 6.06 -5.57 5.93
N PHE A 95 6.74 -4.43 6.09
CA PHE A 95 8.04 -4.25 5.43
C PHE A 95 9.08 -5.21 6.02
N SER A 96 9.69 -6.05 5.19
CA SER A 96 10.92 -6.77 5.54
C SER A 96 12.11 -6.11 4.86
N SER A 97 13.02 -5.52 5.63
CA SER A 97 14.25 -4.95 5.09
C SER A 97 15.28 -6.06 4.87
N LEU A 98 15.72 -6.22 3.62
CA LEU A 98 16.92 -6.97 3.28
C LEU A 98 18.15 -6.15 3.70
N ASN A 99 18.61 -6.36 4.93
CA ASN A 99 19.88 -5.81 5.40
C ASN A 99 21.05 -6.51 4.70
N GLN A 100 21.48 -5.99 3.54
CA GLN A 100 22.67 -6.49 2.82
C GLN A 100 23.98 -6.37 3.62
N SER A 101 24.00 -5.61 4.72
CA SER A 101 25.14 -5.39 5.60
C SER A 101 25.00 -6.00 7.00
N GLY A 102 23.87 -6.64 7.31
CA GLY A 102 23.53 -7.08 8.66
C GLY A 102 23.74 -8.58 8.91
N ASN A 103 24.93 -8.97 9.37
CA ASN A 103 25.22 -10.35 9.82
C ASN A 103 24.55 -10.74 11.16
N LYS A 104 23.37 -10.20 11.48
CA LYS A 104 22.67 -10.43 12.76
C LYS A 104 21.20 -10.78 12.56
N PHE A 105 20.79 -11.88 13.18
CA PHE A 105 19.39 -12.26 13.36
C PHE A 105 18.92 -11.81 14.74
N VAL A 106 17.80 -11.11 14.81
CA VAL A 106 17.21 -10.60 16.06
C VAL A 106 15.97 -11.43 16.42
N PHE A 107 15.92 -11.95 17.64
CA PHE A 107 14.74 -12.62 18.17
C PHE A 107 13.66 -11.60 18.50
N LEU A 108 12.45 -11.86 18.02
CA LEU A 108 11.27 -11.09 18.39
C LEU A 108 10.60 -11.72 19.61
N SER A 109 10.18 -10.86 20.55
CA SER A 109 9.46 -11.25 21.75
C SER A 109 8.12 -11.88 21.36
N THR A 110 8.08 -13.20 21.33
CA THR A 110 6.91 -14.00 20.94
C THR A 110 6.46 -14.90 22.09
N ALA A 111 5.17 -15.20 22.11
CA ALA A 111 4.57 -16.12 23.07
C ALA A 111 3.42 -16.93 22.44
N ILE A 112 3.10 -18.07 23.04
CA ILE A 112 1.87 -18.83 22.80
C ILE A 112 0.91 -18.55 23.94
N VAL A 113 -0.27 -18.01 23.63
CA VAL A 113 -1.33 -17.75 24.61
C VAL A 113 -2.57 -18.58 24.26
N GLY A 114 -3.34 -18.99 25.27
CA GLY A 114 -4.70 -19.46 25.05
C GLY A 114 -5.62 -18.26 24.84
N VAL A 115 -6.60 -18.37 23.93
CA VAL A 115 -7.71 -17.41 23.81
C VAL A 115 -9.03 -18.16 23.89
N TRP A 116 -9.94 -17.70 24.74
CA TRP A 116 -11.23 -18.36 24.94
C TRP A 116 -12.10 -18.30 23.67
N SER A 117 -12.56 -19.46 23.20
CA SER A 117 -13.57 -19.57 22.16
C SER A 117 -14.93 -19.89 22.79
N PRO A 118 -15.95 -19.02 22.65
CA PRO A 118 -17.30 -19.32 23.13
C PRO A 118 -17.96 -20.45 22.32
N VAL A 119 -17.60 -20.61 21.05
CA VAL A 119 -18.11 -21.66 20.16
C VAL A 119 -17.54 -23.03 20.52
N LEU A 120 -16.22 -23.12 20.74
CA LEU A 120 -15.53 -24.37 21.08
C LEU A 120 -15.51 -24.66 22.59
N LYS A 121 -16.04 -23.75 23.42
CA LYS A 121 -16.03 -23.80 24.90
C LYS A 121 -14.67 -24.16 25.50
N SER A 122 -13.60 -23.65 24.89
CA SER A 122 -12.22 -24.03 25.20
C SER A 122 -11.23 -22.93 24.77
N TYR A 123 -10.03 -22.97 25.36
CA TYR A 123 -8.94 -22.09 24.95
C TYR A 123 -8.24 -22.62 23.69
N VAL A 124 -8.23 -21.81 22.63
CA VAL A 124 -7.47 -22.10 21.41
C VAL A 124 -6.13 -21.38 21.50
N ARG A 125 -5.03 -22.12 21.27
CA ARG A 125 -3.70 -21.51 21.21
C ARG A 125 -3.57 -20.58 20.00
N GLY A 126 -3.09 -19.37 20.24
CA GLY A 126 -2.67 -18.39 19.24
C GLY A 126 -1.25 -17.91 19.52
N ARG A 127 -0.50 -17.61 18.46
CA ARG A 127 0.87 -17.09 18.58
C ARG A 127 0.87 -15.56 18.52
N VAL A 128 1.55 -14.93 19.47
CA VAL A 128 1.55 -13.47 19.63
C VAL A 128 2.93 -12.87 19.48
N ILE A 129 2.98 -11.63 18.99
CA ILE A 129 4.11 -10.72 19.25
C ILE A 129 3.76 -9.89 20.49
N LEU A 130 4.72 -9.74 21.39
CA LEU A 130 4.66 -8.87 22.56
C LEU A 130 5.34 -7.54 22.21
N ASP A 131 4.53 -6.51 21.91
CA ASP A 131 5.01 -5.22 21.42
C ASP A 131 4.76 -4.10 22.44
N ARG A 132 5.85 -3.70 23.11
CA ARG A 132 5.85 -2.60 24.08
C ARG A 132 5.67 -1.20 23.47
N ALA A 133 5.74 -1.06 22.15
CA ALA A 133 5.59 0.21 21.43
C ALA A 133 4.17 0.42 20.87
N SER A 134 3.37 -0.65 20.77
CA SER A 134 1.96 -0.54 20.38
C SER A 134 1.09 -0.06 21.54
N GLN A 135 0.24 0.94 21.32
CA GLN A 135 -0.79 1.38 22.28
C GLN A 135 -2.08 0.54 22.22
N SER A 136 -2.13 -0.52 21.41
CA SER A 136 -3.33 -1.33 21.22
C SER A 136 -3.02 -2.80 20.98
N HIS A 137 -4.00 -3.66 21.22
CA HIS A 137 -3.95 -5.07 20.92
C HIS A 137 -4.58 -5.33 19.55
N PHE A 138 -3.95 -6.18 18.74
CA PHE A 138 -4.43 -6.53 17.40
C PHE A 138 -4.65 -8.03 17.27
N MET A 139 -5.68 -8.44 16.53
CA MET A 139 -5.95 -9.84 16.20
C MET A 139 -6.23 -9.98 14.71
N THR A 140 -5.71 -11.03 14.08
CA THR A 140 -6.01 -11.32 12.68
C THR A 140 -7.47 -11.74 12.49
N LEU A 141 -8.08 -11.31 11.39
CA LEU A 141 -9.42 -11.73 11.00
C LEU A 141 -9.54 -13.26 10.88
N GLN A 142 -8.48 -13.94 10.44
CA GLN A 142 -8.42 -15.40 10.38
C GLN A 142 -8.59 -16.03 11.78
N PHE A 143 -7.82 -15.57 12.78
CA PHE A 143 -7.86 -16.13 14.12
C PHE A 143 -9.16 -15.77 14.86
N ALA A 144 -9.62 -14.52 14.74
CA ALA A 144 -10.92 -14.07 15.25
C ALA A 144 -12.09 -14.93 14.74
N SER A 145 -12.04 -15.34 13.46
CA SER A 145 -13.08 -16.16 12.85
C SER A 145 -12.96 -17.63 13.24
N LYS A 146 -11.73 -18.16 13.38
CA LYS A 146 -11.46 -19.49 13.95
C LYS A 146 -11.99 -19.64 15.38
N LEU A 147 -11.89 -18.59 16.20
CA LEU A 147 -12.40 -18.56 17.57
C LEU A 147 -13.93 -18.42 17.66
N GLY A 148 -14.60 -17.99 16.58
CA GLY A 148 -16.02 -17.70 16.59
C GLY A 148 -16.40 -16.48 17.46
N LEU A 149 -15.51 -15.49 17.57
CA LEU A 149 -15.76 -14.29 18.37
C LEU A 149 -16.64 -13.28 17.65
N GLU A 150 -17.54 -12.66 18.41
CA GLU A 150 -18.42 -11.59 17.95
C GLU A 150 -17.62 -10.32 17.63
N LYS A 151 -17.96 -9.66 16.51
CA LYS A 151 -17.23 -8.50 15.99
C LYS A 151 -18.11 -7.27 16.04
N LYS A 152 -17.74 -6.30 16.87
CA LYS A 152 -18.38 -4.98 16.93
C LYS A 152 -17.86 -4.09 15.81
N LYS A 153 -18.76 -3.46 15.05
CA LYS A 153 -18.39 -2.53 13.98
C LYS A 153 -17.85 -1.22 14.57
N ILE A 154 -16.70 -0.76 14.05
CA ILE A 154 -16.06 0.51 14.42
C ILE A 154 -15.51 1.21 13.17
N ASN A 155 -15.01 2.44 13.35
CA ASN A 155 -14.35 3.23 12.31
C ASN A 155 -13.17 3.97 12.98
N LEU A 156 -12.00 3.32 13.04
CA LEU A 156 -10.83 3.81 13.76
C LEU A 156 -9.59 3.75 12.85
N ALA A 157 -9.03 4.92 12.51
CA ALA A 157 -7.75 4.99 11.83
C ALA A 157 -6.61 4.64 12.80
N VAL A 158 -5.78 3.67 12.42
CA VAL A 158 -4.56 3.27 13.14
C VAL A 158 -3.37 3.56 12.25
N SER A 159 -2.44 4.39 12.72
CA SER A 159 -1.23 4.79 11.99
C SER A 159 0.04 4.12 12.53
N GLY A 160 0.96 3.80 11.62
CA GLY A 160 2.32 3.39 11.94
C GLY A 160 3.34 4.52 11.76
N LEU A 161 4.63 4.18 11.68
CA LEU A 161 5.63 5.10 11.14
C LEU A 161 5.35 5.34 9.63
N SER A 162 5.80 6.49 9.10
CA SER A 162 5.54 6.99 7.74
C SER A 162 4.11 7.46 7.43
N GLU A 163 3.33 7.84 8.44
CA GLU A 163 1.98 8.45 8.32
C GLU A 163 0.89 7.59 7.64
N ASN A 164 1.23 6.38 7.17
CA ASN A 164 0.28 5.40 6.67
C ASN A 164 -0.72 5.01 7.77
N SER A 165 -2.02 5.24 7.50
CA SER A 165 -3.12 4.90 8.41
C SER A 165 -4.05 3.85 7.80
N THR A 166 -4.22 2.71 8.47
CA THR A 166 -5.23 1.71 8.08
C THR A 166 -6.50 1.92 8.90
N ASN A 167 -7.66 1.92 8.24
CA ASN A 167 -8.94 2.04 8.93
C ASN A 167 -9.47 0.69 9.44
N ILE A 168 -9.52 0.52 10.75
CA ILE A 168 -10.06 -0.65 11.43
C ILE A 168 -11.59 -0.61 11.43
N LYS A 169 -12.20 -1.65 10.85
CA LYS A 169 -13.65 -1.80 10.69
C LYS A 169 -14.32 -2.59 11.82
N TRP A 170 -13.53 -3.37 12.58
CA TRP A 170 -14.03 -4.32 13.57
C TRP A 170 -13.18 -4.34 14.83
N LYS A 171 -13.86 -4.45 15.97
CA LYS A 171 -13.28 -4.67 17.29
C LYS A 171 -13.90 -5.91 17.92
N ILE A 172 -13.12 -6.66 18.69
CA ILE A 172 -13.64 -7.65 19.65
C ILE A 172 -13.50 -7.02 21.04
N ASN A 173 -14.56 -7.14 21.84
CA ASN A 173 -14.56 -6.74 23.24
C ASN A 173 -14.46 -7.97 24.16
N ASP A 174 -13.91 -7.77 25.36
CA ASP A 174 -13.96 -8.75 26.46
C ASP A 174 -13.42 -10.15 26.11
N SER A 175 -12.37 -10.21 25.29
CA SER A 175 -11.73 -11.48 24.91
C SER A 175 -10.74 -11.93 25.98
N PHE A 176 -10.94 -13.13 26.54
CA PHE A 176 -10.06 -13.63 27.60
C PHE A 176 -8.86 -14.37 27.01
N ILE A 177 -7.65 -13.91 27.36
CA ILE A 177 -6.41 -14.65 27.15
C ILE A 177 -6.00 -15.42 28.41
N SER A 178 -5.27 -16.52 28.24
CA SER A 178 -4.70 -17.32 29.32
C SER A 178 -3.28 -17.80 29.04
N ASN A 179 -2.55 -18.13 30.09
CA ASN A 179 -1.30 -18.90 29.98
C ASN A 179 -1.58 -20.42 29.98
N ASN A 180 -0.53 -21.22 29.76
CA ASN A 180 -0.66 -22.65 29.46
C ASN A 180 -1.20 -23.50 30.62
N ASP A 181 -1.01 -23.08 31.87
CA ASP A 181 -1.50 -23.76 33.08
C ASP A 181 -2.79 -23.13 33.65
N SER A 182 -3.35 -22.11 32.98
CA SER A 182 -4.49 -21.31 33.43
C SER A 182 -4.30 -20.56 34.77
N SER A 183 -3.06 -20.45 35.27
CA SER A 183 -2.76 -19.67 36.49
C SER A 183 -2.85 -18.16 36.28
N TYR A 184 -2.87 -17.70 35.03
CA TYR A 184 -3.06 -16.31 34.65
C TYR A 184 -4.11 -16.18 33.55
N THR A 185 -5.04 -15.25 33.73
CA THR A 185 -5.99 -14.81 32.71
C THR A 185 -6.08 -13.28 32.70
N SER A 186 -6.44 -12.71 31.54
CA SER A 186 -6.70 -11.28 31.40
C SER A 186 -7.75 -11.03 30.32
N PRO A 187 -8.75 -10.16 30.54
CA PRO A 187 -9.60 -9.65 29.48
C PRO A 187 -8.80 -8.69 28.58
N LEU A 188 -9.05 -8.73 27.28
CA LEU A 188 -8.46 -7.84 26.28
C LEU A 188 -9.47 -7.44 25.20
N ASP A 189 -9.34 -6.19 24.78
CA ASP A 189 -10.03 -5.61 23.64
C ASP A 189 -9.11 -5.66 22.40
N PHE A 190 -9.53 -6.32 21.32
CA PHE A 190 -8.70 -6.49 20.12
C PHE A 190 -9.24 -5.70 18.92
N LEU A 191 -8.37 -4.91 18.27
CA LEU A 191 -8.60 -4.32 16.95
C LEU A 191 -8.33 -5.37 15.86
N ILE A 192 -9.28 -5.56 14.94
CA ILE A 192 -9.19 -6.67 13.98
C ILE A 192 -8.60 -6.19 12.66
N VAL A 193 -7.45 -6.78 12.31
CA VAL A 193 -6.72 -6.52 11.07
C VAL A 193 -6.84 -7.72 10.11
N PRO A 194 -6.82 -7.52 8.78
CA PRO A 194 -6.80 -8.65 7.83
C PRO A 194 -5.60 -9.56 8.05
N ARG A 195 -4.44 -8.95 8.34
CA ARG A 195 -3.14 -9.60 8.52
C ARG A 195 -2.28 -8.75 9.47
N ILE A 196 -1.37 -9.40 10.19
CA ILE A 196 -0.31 -8.73 10.99
C ILE A 196 1.04 -8.81 10.27
N THR A 197 1.43 -10.00 9.81
CA THR A 197 2.74 -10.26 9.19
C THR A 197 2.77 -11.53 8.32
N ASP A 198 3.82 -11.65 7.52
CA ASP A 198 4.36 -12.91 7.03
C ASP A 198 4.98 -13.75 8.15
N PHE A 199 5.47 -14.95 7.84
CA PHE A 199 6.00 -15.86 8.85
C PHE A 199 7.13 -15.21 9.67
N VAL A 200 7.08 -15.42 10.99
CA VAL A 200 8.06 -14.95 11.95
C VAL A 200 8.73 -16.15 12.62
N PRO A 201 10.07 -16.22 12.65
CA PRO A 201 10.95 -15.60 11.67
C PRO A 201 10.64 -16.10 10.25
N SER A 202 11.01 -15.34 9.21
CA SER A 202 10.69 -15.75 7.83
C SER A 202 11.60 -16.88 7.32
N ILE A 203 12.75 -17.09 7.97
CA ILE A 203 13.70 -18.19 7.74
C ILE A 203 14.16 -18.66 9.13
N GLN A 204 14.22 -19.98 9.36
CA GLN A 204 14.75 -20.53 10.60
C GLN A 204 16.24 -20.18 10.74
N PRO A 205 16.67 -19.52 11.83
CA PRO A 205 18.08 -19.21 12.04
C PRO A 205 18.88 -20.47 12.35
N ASN A 206 20.15 -20.48 11.93
CA ASN A 206 21.06 -21.59 12.24
C ASN A 206 21.56 -21.46 13.69
N LEU A 207 20.88 -22.14 14.62
CA LEU A 207 21.22 -22.15 16.06
C LEU A 207 22.47 -22.99 16.39
N LYS A 208 23.58 -22.77 15.68
CA LYS A 208 24.90 -23.41 15.88
C LYS A 208 25.62 -23.00 17.18
N ILE A 209 24.87 -22.55 18.18
CA ILE A 209 25.34 -22.16 19.52
C ILE A 209 24.98 -23.29 20.47
N LYS A 210 25.98 -24.03 20.96
CA LYS A 210 25.79 -25.24 21.81
C LYS A 210 24.75 -25.03 22.93
N ARG A 211 24.80 -23.87 23.60
CA ARG A 211 23.90 -23.48 24.71
C ARG A 211 22.40 -23.40 24.36
N PHE A 212 22.00 -23.28 23.10
CA PHE A 212 20.56 -23.27 22.74
C PHE A 212 19.93 -24.68 22.77
N ASN A 213 20.72 -25.74 22.58
CA ASN A 213 20.22 -27.12 22.68
C ASN A 213 19.92 -27.51 24.13
N ASP A 214 20.61 -26.88 25.10
CA ASP A 214 20.44 -27.12 26.54
C ASP A 214 19.21 -26.38 27.12
N ILE A 215 18.58 -25.48 26.35
CA ILE A 215 17.37 -24.78 26.80
C ILE A 215 16.18 -25.73 26.68
N ASN A 216 15.64 -26.15 27.83
CA ASN A 216 14.36 -26.85 27.87
C ASN A 216 13.26 -25.96 27.25
N ARG A 217 12.81 -26.32 26.05
CA ARG A 217 11.80 -25.53 25.32
C ARG A 217 10.44 -25.44 26.01
N SER A 218 10.13 -26.30 26.98
CA SER A 218 8.86 -26.23 27.72
C SER A 218 8.75 -25.05 28.68
N ILE A 219 9.87 -24.40 29.05
CA ILE A 219 9.84 -23.20 29.92
C ILE A 219 9.73 -21.90 29.13
N LEU A 220 9.78 -21.95 27.79
CA LEU A 220 9.75 -20.77 26.92
C LEU A 220 8.32 -20.30 26.65
N ALA A 221 8.13 -18.99 26.58
CA ALA A 221 6.84 -18.40 26.21
C ALA A 221 6.41 -18.80 24.78
N ASP A 222 7.37 -18.91 23.86
CA ASP A 222 7.19 -19.53 22.54
C ASP A 222 8.22 -20.65 22.34
N PRO A 223 7.84 -21.94 22.52
CA PRO A 223 8.71 -23.08 22.25
C PRO A 223 9.18 -23.19 20.78
N SER A 224 8.54 -22.44 19.88
CA SER A 224 8.77 -22.36 18.43
C SER A 224 9.31 -21.00 17.96
N PHE A 225 9.89 -20.19 18.86
CA PHE A 225 10.44 -18.85 18.57
C PHE A 225 11.41 -18.79 17.36
N ASP A 226 12.12 -19.88 17.07
CA ASP A 226 13.05 -20.03 15.96
C ASP A 226 12.42 -20.59 14.67
N LYS A 227 11.19 -21.12 14.74
CA LYS A 227 10.53 -21.75 13.60
C LYS A 227 9.63 -20.75 12.87
N PRO A 228 9.68 -20.68 11.52
CA PRO A 228 8.73 -19.91 10.75
C PRO A 228 7.28 -20.31 11.03
N GLY A 229 6.47 -19.32 11.38
CA GLY A 229 5.03 -19.51 11.62
C GLY A 229 4.28 -18.19 11.59
N LYS A 230 2.97 -18.25 11.35
CA LYS A 230 2.10 -17.07 11.39
C LYS A 230 2.04 -16.48 12.81
N ILE A 231 1.71 -15.20 12.88
CA ILE A 231 1.35 -14.49 14.11
C ILE A 231 -0.15 -14.19 14.04
N ASP A 232 -0.87 -14.60 15.07
CA ASP A 232 -2.32 -14.45 15.19
C ASP A 232 -2.71 -13.11 15.82
N MET A 233 -1.88 -12.57 16.73
CA MET A 233 -2.13 -11.35 17.49
C MET A 233 -0.87 -10.52 17.81
N ILE A 234 -1.05 -9.23 18.10
CA ILE A 234 -0.09 -8.37 18.81
C ILE A 234 -0.68 -8.02 20.18
N ILE A 235 0.12 -8.15 21.23
CA ILE A 235 -0.19 -7.65 22.57
C ILE A 235 0.59 -6.34 22.80
N GLY A 236 -0.14 -5.24 22.96
CA GLY A 236 0.42 -3.90 23.16
C GLY A 236 0.89 -3.61 24.59
N ALA A 237 1.42 -2.39 24.76
CA ALA A 237 2.02 -1.83 25.97
C ALA A 237 1.14 -1.93 27.22
N GLU A 238 -0.19 -1.75 27.07
CA GLU A 238 -1.18 -1.83 28.16
C GLU A 238 -1.02 -3.10 28.99
N LEU A 239 -0.93 -4.26 28.33
CA LEU A 239 -0.69 -5.54 28.99
C LEU A 239 0.79 -5.92 29.07
N PHE A 240 1.62 -5.49 28.11
CA PHE A 240 3.04 -5.90 28.00
C PHE A 240 3.82 -5.79 29.32
N TYR A 241 3.66 -4.70 30.06
CA TYR A 241 4.38 -4.50 31.31
C TYR A 241 3.81 -5.31 32.48
N GLN A 242 2.52 -5.66 32.43
CA GLN A 242 1.84 -6.44 33.48
C GLN A 242 2.17 -7.93 33.43
N ILE A 243 2.53 -8.45 32.25
CA ILE A 243 2.83 -9.88 32.04
C ILE A 243 4.28 -10.24 32.37
N LEU A 244 5.17 -9.27 32.56
CA LEU A 244 6.55 -9.52 32.94
C LEU A 244 6.64 -9.96 34.40
N LYS A 245 7.58 -10.85 34.69
CA LYS A 245 7.91 -11.31 36.04
C LYS A 245 9.37 -11.01 36.35
N ASP A 246 9.71 -10.96 37.63
CA ASP A 246 11.10 -10.85 38.05
C ASP A 246 11.95 -12.01 37.53
N GLY A 247 13.19 -11.69 37.17
CA GLY A 247 14.20 -12.64 36.72
C GLY A 247 14.51 -12.56 35.22
N ARG A 248 15.81 -12.61 34.93
CA ARG A 248 16.36 -12.75 33.58
C ARG A 248 17.45 -13.81 33.59
N LYS A 249 17.59 -14.58 32.50
CA LYS A 249 18.68 -15.56 32.33
C LYS A 249 19.49 -15.23 31.09
N VAL A 250 20.75 -14.86 31.26
CA VAL A 250 21.66 -14.60 30.13
C VAL A 250 22.12 -15.95 29.57
N ILE A 251 21.86 -16.19 28.28
CA ILE A 251 22.25 -17.41 27.56
C ILE A 251 23.59 -17.21 26.85
N SER A 252 23.80 -16.01 26.32
CA SER A 252 25.05 -15.54 25.72
C SER A 252 25.09 -14.01 25.77
N ASP A 253 26.23 -13.42 25.43
CA ASP A 253 26.48 -11.97 25.45
C ASP A 253 25.38 -11.13 24.76
N ASN A 254 24.70 -11.71 23.77
CA ASN A 254 23.66 -11.05 22.99
C ASN A 254 22.27 -11.71 23.13
N VAL A 255 22.08 -12.73 23.97
CA VAL A 255 20.78 -13.43 24.13
C VAL A 255 20.41 -13.55 25.60
N THR A 256 19.21 -13.08 25.94
CA THR A 256 18.65 -13.13 27.29
C THR A 256 17.22 -13.66 27.26
N LEU A 257 16.90 -14.52 28.22
CA LEU A 257 15.53 -14.93 28.52
C LEU A 257 14.94 -13.99 29.57
N ILE A 258 13.75 -13.44 29.31
CA ILE A 258 13.01 -12.57 30.25
C ILE A 258 11.82 -13.36 30.81
N ASN A 259 11.64 -13.36 32.13
CA ASN A 259 10.54 -14.10 32.77
C ASN A 259 9.18 -13.42 32.53
N SER A 260 8.11 -14.20 32.35
CA SER A 260 6.75 -13.68 32.15
C SER A 260 5.69 -14.68 32.63
N VAL A 261 4.42 -14.27 32.70
CA VAL A 261 3.28 -15.15 33.00
C VAL A 261 3.11 -16.30 31.98
N PHE A 262 3.62 -16.13 30.76
CA PHE A 262 3.55 -17.14 29.68
C PHE A 262 4.77 -18.07 29.65
N GLY A 263 5.81 -17.79 30.44
CA GLY A 263 7.11 -18.46 30.39
C GLY A 263 8.24 -17.50 30.01
N PHE A 264 9.42 -18.03 29.73
CA PHE A 264 10.60 -17.24 29.35
C PHE A 264 10.54 -16.76 27.90
N ILE A 265 10.49 -15.44 27.70
CA ILE A 265 10.53 -14.78 26.39
C ILE A 265 11.98 -14.76 25.91
N VAL A 266 12.25 -15.20 24.67
CA VAL A 266 13.60 -15.15 24.06
C VAL A 266 13.83 -13.77 23.46
N CYS A 267 14.85 -13.06 23.95
CA CYS A 267 15.21 -11.72 23.49
C CYS A 267 16.68 -11.64 23.07
N GLY A 268 16.98 -10.70 22.17
CA GLY A 268 18.35 -10.38 21.76
C GLY A 268 18.68 -10.82 20.33
N SER A 269 19.94 -11.10 20.04
CA SER A 269 20.40 -11.41 18.67
C SER A 269 21.53 -12.44 18.64
N ILE A 270 21.71 -13.05 17.47
CA ILE A 270 22.85 -13.94 17.14
C ILE A 270 23.45 -13.53 15.81
N ASN A 271 24.71 -13.86 15.60
CA ASN A 271 25.34 -13.67 14.29
C ASN A 271 24.78 -14.70 13.31
N ALA A 272 24.26 -14.24 12.17
CA ALA A 272 23.67 -15.09 11.15
C ALA A 272 23.75 -14.40 9.76
N ILE A 273 24.08 -15.17 8.73
CA ILE A 273 24.31 -14.68 7.36
C ILE A 273 22.99 -14.75 6.58
N ASN A 274 22.72 -13.75 5.73
CA ASN A 274 21.57 -13.69 4.82
C ASN A 274 20.16 -13.72 5.49
N HIS A 275 19.98 -13.00 6.60
CA HIS A 275 18.64 -12.86 7.22
C HIS A 275 17.92 -11.58 6.81
N LYS A 276 16.62 -11.70 6.50
CA LYS A 276 15.71 -10.55 6.40
C LYS A 276 15.36 -10.06 7.82
N SER A 277 15.34 -8.75 8.01
CA SER A 277 14.84 -8.13 9.24
C SER A 277 13.38 -7.71 9.03
N ASN A 278 12.48 -8.10 9.94
CA ASN A 278 11.08 -7.72 9.85
C ASN A 278 10.85 -6.40 10.56
N CYS A 279 10.11 -5.49 9.93
CA CYS A 279 9.72 -4.20 10.48
C CYS A 279 8.18 -4.12 10.47
N PHE A 280 7.57 -4.02 11.66
CA PHE A 280 6.10 -4.08 11.86
C PHE A 280 5.37 -2.80 11.46
N LEU A 281 5.79 -2.22 10.34
CA LEU A 281 5.17 -1.11 9.68
C LEU A 281 3.88 -1.55 9.00
N ILE A 282 2.85 -0.73 9.16
CA ILE A 282 1.59 -0.83 8.44
C ILE A 282 1.78 -0.08 7.12
N SER A 283 1.91 -0.82 6.01
CA SER A 283 1.76 -0.24 4.68
C SER A 283 0.37 -0.51 4.16
N GLU A 284 -0.37 0.56 3.85
CA GLU A 284 -1.45 0.50 2.86
C GLU A 284 -0.82 0.81 1.51
N SER A 285 -0.29 -0.22 0.84
CA SER A 285 -0.20 -0.13 -0.60
C SER A 285 -1.63 -0.26 -1.13
N GLU A 286 -2.21 0.83 -1.65
CA GLU A 286 -3.18 0.60 -2.73
C GLU A 286 -2.43 -0.24 -3.77
N ASN A 287 -2.91 -1.45 -4.04
CA ASN A 287 -2.28 -2.27 -5.08
C ASN A 287 -2.27 -1.41 -6.34
N ILE A 288 -1.11 -1.27 -7.00
CA ILE A 288 -0.99 -0.46 -8.20
C ILE A 288 -1.95 -0.97 -9.28
N ASP A 289 -2.24 -2.28 -9.30
CA ASP A 289 -3.28 -2.89 -10.13
C ASP A 289 -4.69 -2.34 -9.81
N ASN A 290 -4.99 -2.05 -8.54
CA ASN A 290 -6.25 -1.42 -8.12
C ASN A 290 -6.28 0.08 -8.44
N CYS A 291 -5.17 0.81 -8.32
CA CYS A 291 -5.09 2.21 -8.78
C CYS A 291 -5.30 2.28 -10.30
N ILE A 292 -4.64 1.40 -11.05
CA ILE A 292 -4.75 1.27 -12.50
C ILE A 292 -6.16 0.82 -12.89
N LYS A 293 -6.74 -0.17 -12.21
CA LYS A 293 -8.12 -0.62 -12.43
C LYS A 293 -9.12 0.52 -12.21
N LYS A 294 -9.05 1.23 -11.06
CA LYS A 294 -9.89 2.41 -10.80
C LYS A 294 -9.71 3.50 -11.86
N PHE A 295 -8.48 3.69 -12.38
CA PHE A 295 -8.21 4.65 -13.45
C PHE A 295 -8.91 4.25 -14.75
N TRP A 296 -8.82 2.98 -15.17
CA TRP A 296 -9.54 2.46 -16.34
C TRP A 296 -11.06 2.43 -16.15
N GLU A 297 -11.58 2.06 -14.98
CA GLU A 297 -13.01 2.11 -14.63
C GLU A 297 -13.58 3.55 -14.67
N VAL A 298 -12.74 4.58 -14.55
CA VAL A 298 -13.13 5.99 -14.69
C VAL A 298 -13.08 6.47 -16.15
N GLU A 299 -12.27 5.84 -17.02
CA GLU A 299 -12.28 6.11 -18.47
C GLU A 299 -13.28 5.22 -19.24
N GLU A 300 -13.74 4.10 -18.68
CA GLU A 300 -14.85 3.32 -19.23
C GLU A 300 -16.18 4.07 -19.06
N ILE A 301 -16.64 4.68 -20.15
CA ILE A 301 -18.02 5.18 -20.26
C ILE A 301 -18.96 3.96 -20.27
N ILE A 302 -19.60 3.68 -19.13
CA ILE A 302 -20.63 2.64 -19.01
C ILE A 302 -21.83 3.04 -19.90
N LEU A 303 -21.92 2.43 -21.08
CA LEU A 303 -23.00 2.64 -22.06
C LEU A 303 -24.24 1.78 -21.73
N ASP A 304 -24.75 1.89 -20.50
CA ASP A 304 -26.08 1.34 -20.11
C ASP A 304 -27.23 2.32 -20.45
N ARG A 305 -26.97 3.32 -21.29
CA ARG A 305 -28.01 4.20 -21.86
C ARG A 305 -28.41 3.72 -23.25
N PRO A 306 -29.70 3.79 -23.62
CA PRO A 306 -30.12 3.60 -25.00
C PRO A 306 -29.39 4.60 -25.91
N LEU A 307 -29.04 4.14 -27.11
CA LEU A 307 -28.45 4.96 -28.16
C LEU A 307 -29.42 6.08 -28.55
N SER A 308 -28.90 7.27 -28.77
CA SER A 308 -29.64 8.35 -29.44
C SER A 308 -29.90 8.01 -30.90
N LYS A 309 -30.81 8.76 -31.56
CA LYS A 309 -31.13 8.55 -32.98
C LYS A 309 -29.92 8.81 -33.87
N GLU A 310 -29.07 9.74 -33.46
CA GLU A 310 -27.83 10.13 -34.10
C GLU A 310 -26.78 9.00 -33.96
N GLU A 311 -26.67 8.38 -32.79
CA GLU A 311 -25.79 7.23 -32.56
C GLU A 311 -26.26 5.97 -33.29
N GLU A 312 -27.57 5.72 -33.31
CA GLU A 312 -28.18 4.63 -34.08
C GLU A 312 -27.97 4.84 -35.60
N PHE A 313 -28.14 6.09 -36.09
CA PHE A 313 -27.82 6.46 -37.47
C PHE A 313 -26.33 6.22 -37.80
N CYS A 314 -25.40 6.67 -36.95
CA CYS A 314 -23.96 6.46 -37.16
C CYS A 314 -23.60 4.96 -37.21
N GLU A 315 -24.18 4.15 -36.31
CA GLU A 315 -23.94 2.70 -36.27
C GLU A 315 -24.54 1.98 -37.49
N ILE A 316 -25.72 2.39 -37.95
CA ILE A 316 -26.34 1.89 -39.19
C ILE A 316 -25.53 2.31 -40.42
N HIS A 317 -25.13 3.58 -40.49
CA HIS A 317 -24.28 4.10 -41.57
C HIS A 317 -22.98 3.29 -41.64
N PHE A 318 -22.26 3.17 -40.53
CA PHE A 318 -21.02 2.40 -40.44
C PHE A 318 -21.18 0.92 -40.80
N LYS A 319 -22.32 0.30 -40.44
CA LYS A 319 -22.65 -1.07 -40.86
C LYS A 319 -22.85 -1.21 -42.37
N ASN A 320 -23.41 -0.19 -43.01
CA ASN A 320 -23.77 -0.21 -44.42
C ASN A 320 -22.64 0.24 -45.37
N THR A 321 -21.91 1.30 -45.02
CA THR A 321 -20.88 1.90 -45.89
C THR A 321 -19.49 1.30 -45.69
N HIS A 322 -19.17 0.79 -44.50
CA HIS A 322 -17.82 0.30 -44.19
C HIS A 322 -17.73 -1.23 -44.26
N ARG A 323 -17.04 -1.71 -45.30
CA ARG A 323 -16.67 -3.12 -45.52
C ARG A 323 -15.16 -3.24 -45.73
N ARG A 324 -14.61 -4.41 -45.44
CA ARG A 324 -13.18 -4.69 -45.57
C ARG A 324 -12.78 -4.73 -47.05
N ASP A 325 -11.89 -3.83 -47.47
CA ASP A 325 -11.06 -4.07 -48.64
C ASP A 325 -10.04 -5.18 -48.32
N CYS A 326 -9.94 -6.16 -49.22
CA CYS A 326 -9.08 -7.31 -49.08
C CYS A 326 -7.62 -7.08 -49.54
N LYS A 327 -7.27 -5.88 -50.04
CA LYS A 327 -6.00 -5.64 -50.76
C LYS A 327 -4.85 -4.96 -50.01
N HIS A 328 -4.96 -4.69 -48.72
CA HIS A 328 -3.89 -4.04 -47.96
C HIS A 328 -3.06 -5.04 -47.12
N GLN A 329 -1.86 -5.39 -47.58
CA GLN A 329 -0.87 -6.11 -46.77
C GLN A 329 -0.35 -5.22 -45.65
N LEU A 330 -0.77 -5.50 -44.41
CA LEU A 330 -0.22 -4.87 -43.22
C LEU A 330 1.26 -5.25 -43.07
N LYS A 331 2.13 -4.28 -42.74
CA LYS A 331 3.53 -4.54 -42.37
C LYS A 331 3.57 -5.55 -41.22
N THR A 332 4.49 -6.51 -41.24
CA THR A 332 4.52 -7.68 -40.33
C THR A 332 4.36 -7.34 -38.84
N PHE A 333 4.98 -6.25 -38.38
CA PHE A 333 4.83 -5.76 -37.00
C PHE A 333 3.38 -5.35 -36.65
N VAL A 334 2.69 -4.69 -37.58
CA VAL A 334 1.29 -4.28 -37.44
C VAL A 334 0.39 -5.51 -37.51
N ALA A 335 0.62 -6.42 -38.46
CA ALA A 335 -0.12 -7.68 -38.60
C ALA A 335 -0.06 -8.51 -37.30
N ASN A 336 1.13 -8.68 -36.72
CA ASN A 336 1.33 -9.43 -35.48
C ASN A 336 0.60 -8.78 -34.28
N ARG A 337 0.61 -7.44 -34.19
CA ARG A 337 -0.12 -6.71 -33.14
C ARG A 337 -1.63 -6.81 -33.30
N VAL A 338 -2.15 -6.62 -34.51
CA VAL A 338 -3.59 -6.74 -34.81
C VAL A 338 -4.07 -8.17 -34.51
N SER A 339 -3.31 -9.20 -34.92
CA SER A 339 -3.62 -10.59 -34.61
C SER A 339 -3.63 -10.88 -33.11
N LYS A 340 -2.67 -10.32 -32.33
CA LYS A 340 -2.66 -10.48 -30.87
C LYS A 340 -3.86 -9.79 -30.19
N ILE A 341 -4.24 -8.59 -30.64
CA ILE A 341 -5.44 -7.90 -30.13
C ILE A 341 -6.68 -8.75 -30.42
N GLN A 342 -6.87 -9.17 -31.67
CA GLN A 342 -8.02 -9.99 -32.09
C GLN A 342 -8.12 -11.32 -31.33
N ALA A 343 -7.00 -11.97 -31.01
CA ALA A 343 -6.98 -13.18 -30.20
C ALA A 343 -7.43 -12.93 -28.74
N LEU A 344 -7.11 -11.77 -28.18
CA LEU A 344 -7.53 -11.37 -26.82
C LEU A 344 -8.98 -10.86 -26.76
N THR A 345 -9.53 -10.41 -27.89
CA THR A 345 -10.87 -9.83 -28.00
C THR A 345 -11.75 -10.66 -28.95
N SER A 346 -11.71 -11.98 -28.85
CA SER A 346 -12.34 -12.90 -29.80
C SER A 346 -13.88 -12.80 -29.86
N ASN A 347 -14.49 -12.18 -28.86
CA ASN A 347 -15.91 -11.86 -28.77
C ASN A 347 -16.31 -10.51 -29.43
N TYR A 348 -15.37 -9.73 -29.98
CA TYR A 348 -15.64 -8.43 -30.61
C TYR A 348 -15.34 -8.44 -32.12
N GLN A 349 -16.26 -7.89 -32.92
CA GLN A 349 -16.12 -7.81 -34.37
C GLN A 349 -15.36 -6.55 -34.81
N TRP A 350 -14.05 -6.67 -35.03
CA TRP A 350 -13.22 -5.58 -35.52
C TRP A 350 -13.46 -5.26 -37.00
N LYS A 351 -13.55 -3.97 -37.33
CA LYS A 351 -13.53 -3.44 -38.69
C LYS A 351 -12.37 -2.45 -38.85
N HIS A 352 -11.79 -2.38 -40.04
CA HIS A 352 -10.76 -1.40 -40.37
C HIS A 352 -11.41 -0.13 -40.95
N ILE A 353 -11.00 1.03 -40.46
CA ILE A 353 -11.33 2.35 -41.01
C ILE A 353 -10.01 2.97 -41.49
N SER A 354 -9.98 3.52 -42.71
CA SER A 354 -8.78 4.23 -43.17
C SER A 354 -8.58 5.51 -42.36
N SER A 355 -7.33 5.98 -42.18
CA SER A 355 -7.09 7.25 -41.47
C SER A 355 -7.73 8.46 -42.15
N CYS A 356 -8.03 8.42 -43.45
CA CYS A 356 -8.78 9.47 -44.13
C CYS A 356 -10.29 9.43 -43.84
N ASP A 357 -10.81 8.26 -43.46
CA ASP A 357 -12.25 8.02 -43.25
C ASP A 357 -12.59 7.92 -41.75
N ASN A 358 -11.60 8.06 -40.86
CA ASN A 358 -11.80 7.98 -39.41
C ASN A 358 -12.03 9.37 -38.81
N PRO A 359 -13.26 9.73 -38.41
CA PRO A 359 -13.53 11.04 -37.79
C PRO A 359 -12.77 11.23 -36.46
N ALA A 360 -12.38 10.16 -35.77
CA ALA A 360 -11.57 10.25 -34.55
C ALA A 360 -10.11 10.65 -34.82
N ASP A 361 -9.58 10.45 -36.05
CA ASP A 361 -8.24 10.93 -36.42
C ASP A 361 -8.21 12.48 -36.47
N LEU A 362 -9.31 13.12 -36.86
CA LEU A 362 -9.43 14.60 -36.90
C LEU A 362 -9.31 15.23 -35.51
N ILE A 363 -9.95 14.61 -34.51
CA ILE A 363 -9.96 15.08 -33.12
C ILE A 363 -8.61 14.79 -32.46
N SER A 364 -8.04 13.59 -32.69
CA SER A 364 -6.78 13.17 -32.06
C SER A 364 -5.52 13.80 -32.66
N ARG A 365 -5.51 14.13 -33.95
CA ARG A 365 -4.40 14.84 -34.62
C ARG A 365 -4.55 16.37 -34.58
N GLY A 366 -5.76 16.86 -34.30
CA GLY A 366 -6.11 18.27 -34.32
C GLY A 366 -6.44 18.77 -35.74
N VAL A 367 -7.56 19.47 -35.87
CA VAL A 367 -8.02 20.10 -37.12
C VAL A 367 -8.40 21.56 -36.86
N ASN A 368 -8.14 22.45 -37.81
CA ASN A 368 -8.54 23.86 -37.65
C ASN A 368 -10.07 24.00 -37.76
N PRO A 369 -10.70 24.91 -36.98
CA PRO A 369 -12.15 25.16 -37.07
C PRO A 369 -12.65 25.55 -38.46
N SER A 370 -11.79 26.15 -39.28
CA SER A 370 -12.06 26.53 -40.68
C SER A 370 -12.25 25.33 -41.61
N ASP A 371 -11.58 24.22 -41.31
CA ASP A 371 -11.51 23.04 -42.17
C ASP A 371 -12.60 22.03 -41.79
N LEU A 372 -13.00 22.01 -40.51
CA LEU A 372 -14.19 21.32 -39.99
C LEU A 372 -15.47 21.60 -40.78
N LYS A 373 -15.63 22.81 -41.34
CA LYS A 373 -16.80 23.18 -42.16
C LYS A 373 -16.79 22.62 -43.60
N ARG A 374 -15.68 22.02 -44.02
CA ARG A 374 -15.44 21.53 -45.40
C ARG A 374 -15.31 20.02 -45.47
N LEU A 375 -15.51 19.33 -44.35
CA LEU A 375 -15.53 17.88 -44.27
C LEU A 375 -16.97 17.41 -44.43
N GLU A 376 -17.23 16.64 -45.50
CA GLU A 376 -18.40 15.79 -45.59
C GLU A 376 -18.11 14.56 -44.71
N LEU A 377 -18.90 14.39 -43.65
CA LEU A 377 -18.83 13.31 -42.65
C LEU A 377 -19.98 12.31 -42.85
#